data_AF-A0A1S3N305-F1
#
_entry.id   AF-A0A1S3N305-F1
#
_cell.length_a   1.000
_cell.length_b   1.000
_cell.length_c   1.000
_cell.angle_alpha   90.00
_cell.angle_beta   90.00
_cell.angle_gamma   90.00
#
_symmetry.space_group_name_H-M   'P 1'
#
loop_
_entity.id
_entity.type
_entity.pdbx_description
1 polymer ?
#
loop_
_entity_poly.entity_id
_entity_poly.type
_entity_poly.pdbx_seq_one_letter_code
_entity_poly.pdbx_strand_id
1 'polypeptide(L)'
;MVGTMAQSSDNKVLVLGVLAGAAGLSLGAVALYNSRRAMPQSGHSEQYLSSNDQRAAGASMVVGGMLGQAEVLDRLGALIQCVSELKDEVRALKSAIPKLQDHVRDELRGRGAEGGVARIRAGPPNRTIPTRRRRVARAEGQSSEEGAESEGGYITALTDSEEEEKSEADESQEEVTVIEPLDEFSALLERVDALHNGTDGDKRECLRTMLDKRTEFGQNTTFLWRLVRAYVDVHDITTNLEQKKTHAETGKKVGEEAVKMNPMCAESHQWYAIMCGIMTEYETVQNRIKNGYIFKDHLDKAIELKPQDPMSYYLLGRWCYAVAQLSWIERKIAATLFGEPPSATVQDALKNFLKVEEIRPKYSKLNYVFLAKCYRDLGQKGQARKMWDAAASMETVSKEDEEAQKELDYLLPALGVY
;
A
#
# COMPACT_ATOMS: atom_id res chain seq x y z
N MET A 1 -30.98 42.48 -4.23
CA MET A 1 -29.85 41.83 -4.93
C MET A 1 -28.57 42.12 -4.18
N VAL A 2 -28.06 41.18 -3.40
CA VAL A 2 -26.68 41.17 -2.89
C VAL A 2 -26.25 39.70 -2.96
N GLY A 3 -25.24 39.39 -3.77
CA GLY A 3 -24.74 38.03 -3.93
C GLY A 3 -23.64 37.75 -2.92
N THR A 4 -23.86 36.81 -2.02
CA THR A 4 -22.83 36.27 -1.13
C THR A 4 -22.00 35.24 -1.89
N MET A 5 -20.84 35.65 -2.40
CA MET A 5 -19.81 34.71 -2.85
C MET A 5 -19.33 33.87 -1.66
N ALA A 6 -19.46 32.55 -1.76
CA ALA A 6 -18.87 31.65 -0.78
C ALA A 6 -17.33 31.76 -0.86
N GLN A 7 -16.69 32.10 0.25
CA GLN A 7 -15.24 32.11 0.36
C GLN A 7 -14.72 30.68 0.34
N SER A 8 -14.13 30.28 -0.79
CA SER A 8 -13.29 29.09 -0.89
C SER A 8 -12.09 29.27 0.05
N SER A 9 -12.02 28.47 1.10
CA SER A 9 -10.93 28.50 2.09
C SER A 9 -9.62 27.99 1.47
N ASP A 10 -8.68 28.91 1.31
CA ASP A 10 -7.33 28.63 0.79
C ASP A 10 -6.48 27.86 1.82
N ASN A 11 -6.46 26.54 1.74
CA ASN A 11 -5.52 25.68 2.48
C ASN A 11 -4.41 25.20 1.53
N LYS A 12 -3.38 26.05 1.32
CA LYS A 12 -2.23 25.78 0.42
C LYS A 12 -0.93 25.45 1.17
N VAL A 13 -1.00 24.68 2.26
CA VAL A 13 0.19 24.30 3.05
C VAL A 13 0.21 22.78 3.31
N LEU A 14 1.31 22.13 2.90
CA LEU A 14 1.69 20.72 3.12
C LEU A 14 0.82 19.62 2.44
N VAL A 15 0.91 19.50 1.11
CA VAL A 15 0.29 18.38 0.33
C VAL A 15 1.29 17.26 -0.04
N LEU A 16 2.59 17.41 0.26
CA LEU A 16 3.59 16.34 0.04
C LEU A 16 3.50 15.16 1.03
N GLY A 17 2.63 15.22 2.04
CA GLY A 17 2.33 14.08 2.92
C GLY A 17 1.41 13.03 2.31
N VAL A 18 0.83 13.29 1.12
CA VAL A 18 -0.24 12.47 0.52
C VAL A 18 0.21 11.06 0.14
N LEU A 19 1.47 10.85 -0.27
CA LEU A 19 2.01 9.55 -0.72
C LEU A 19 1.83 8.39 0.27
N ALA A 20 1.69 8.71 1.56
CA ALA A 20 1.50 7.71 2.60
C ALA A 20 0.51 8.16 3.68
N GLY A 21 0.29 9.47 3.89
CA GLY A 21 -0.73 9.97 4.83
C GLY A 21 -2.16 9.71 4.36
N ALA A 22 -2.42 9.65 3.05
CA ALA A 22 -3.73 9.25 2.52
C ALA A 22 -3.97 7.72 2.58
N ALA A 23 -2.93 6.94 2.87
CA ALA A 23 -3.06 5.56 3.36
C ALA A 23 -3.19 5.57 4.89
N GLY A 24 -2.23 6.15 5.62
CA GLY A 24 -2.12 6.24 7.08
C GLY A 24 -3.40 6.67 7.79
N LEU A 25 -3.96 7.82 7.40
CA LEU A 25 -5.12 8.44 8.08
C LEU A 25 -6.41 7.61 8.03
N SER A 26 -6.47 6.57 7.20
CA SER A 26 -7.51 5.53 7.31
C SER A 26 -6.96 4.11 7.27
N LEU A 27 -5.67 3.90 7.50
CA LEU A 27 -5.07 2.56 7.63
C LEU A 27 -5.49 1.92 8.94
N GLY A 28 -5.61 2.74 9.98
CA GLY A 28 -6.18 2.36 11.27
C GLY A 28 -7.68 1.99 11.25
N ALA A 29 -8.37 2.28 10.15
CA ALA A 29 -9.74 1.82 9.96
C ALA A 29 -9.79 0.39 9.38
N VAL A 30 -8.81 0.02 8.54
CA VAL A 30 -8.82 -1.23 7.74
C VAL A 30 -8.59 -2.47 8.58
N ALA A 31 -7.80 -2.36 9.65
CA ALA A 31 -7.52 -3.49 10.56
C ALA A 31 -8.81 -4.08 11.16
N LEU A 32 -9.85 -3.27 11.33
CA LEU A 32 -11.13 -3.67 11.93
C LEU A 32 -12.08 -4.43 11.00
N TYR A 33 -11.80 -4.44 9.69
CA TYR A 33 -12.75 -4.99 8.71
C TYR A 33 -12.75 -6.52 8.65
N ASN A 34 -11.57 -7.15 8.71
CA ASN A 34 -11.46 -8.62 8.66
C ASN A 34 -12.07 -9.30 9.90
N SER A 35 -12.11 -8.57 11.03
CA SER A 35 -12.62 -9.04 12.32
C SER A 35 -14.10 -9.37 12.36
N ARG A 36 -14.94 -8.53 11.73
CA ARG A 36 -16.38 -8.47 12.03
C ARG A 36 -17.25 -9.39 11.19
N ARG A 37 -16.68 -10.11 10.21
CA ARG A 37 -17.40 -11.13 9.41
C ARG A 37 -17.30 -12.55 9.96
N ALA A 38 -16.62 -12.76 11.09
CA ALA A 38 -16.44 -14.08 11.70
C ALA A 38 -17.59 -14.53 12.63
N MET A 39 -18.61 -13.70 12.87
CA MET A 39 -19.71 -14.02 13.81
C MET A 39 -21.10 -13.94 13.16
N PRO A 40 -21.97 -14.95 13.35
CA PRO A 40 -23.42 -14.80 13.18
C PRO A 40 -24.03 -13.98 14.33
N GLN A 41 -25.22 -13.42 14.09
CA GLN A 41 -25.89 -12.46 14.98
C GLN A 41 -26.24 -13.02 16.37
N SER A 42 -25.99 -12.23 17.44
CA SER A 42 -26.83 -12.23 18.65
C SER A 42 -26.59 -11.01 19.54
N GLY A 43 -27.68 -10.34 19.98
CA GLY A 43 -27.73 -9.62 21.27
C GLY A 43 -27.41 -8.12 21.27
N HIS A 44 -28.44 -7.31 21.57
CA HIS A 44 -28.30 -5.89 21.93
C HIS A 44 -27.69 -5.70 23.33
N SER A 45 -27.00 -4.56 23.57
CA SER A 45 -27.42 -3.60 24.61
C SER A 45 -26.76 -2.22 24.44
N GLU A 46 -27.22 -1.24 25.20
CA GLU A 46 -27.12 0.19 24.91
C GLU A 46 -25.95 0.96 25.59
N GLN A 47 -25.55 2.04 24.91
CA GLN A 47 -25.13 3.37 25.39
C GLN A 47 -24.64 3.56 26.84
N TYR A 48 -23.57 4.36 27.00
CA TYR A 48 -23.65 5.59 27.83
C TYR A 48 -22.64 6.65 27.37
N LEU A 49 -23.09 7.91 27.36
CA LEU A 49 -22.27 9.12 27.15
C LEU A 49 -21.76 9.65 28.51
N SER A 50 -20.57 10.25 28.52
CA SER A 50 -20.22 11.27 29.51
C SER A 50 -19.23 12.29 28.91
N SER A 51 -19.31 13.53 29.39
CA SER A 51 -18.62 14.71 28.85
C SER A 51 -17.74 15.38 29.91
N ASN A 52 -16.88 16.29 29.47
CA ASN A 52 -15.95 17.13 30.24
C ASN A 52 -14.68 16.36 30.71
N ASP A 53 -13.49 16.97 30.77
CA ASP A 53 -13.26 18.38 31.09
C ASP A 53 -12.22 19.13 30.23
N GLN A 54 -12.16 20.45 30.45
CA GLN A 54 -11.44 21.41 29.62
C GLN A 54 -10.29 22.10 30.40
N ARG A 55 -9.21 22.48 29.69
CA ARG A 55 -8.09 23.37 30.10
C ARG A 55 -6.94 22.76 30.94
N ALA A 56 -5.80 22.60 30.26
CA ALA A 56 -4.52 23.14 30.74
C ALA A 56 -3.59 23.38 29.53
N ALA A 57 -3.39 24.64 29.15
CA ALA A 57 -2.37 25.03 28.17
C ALA A 57 -1.21 25.71 28.92
N GLY A 58 0.02 25.24 28.73
CA GLY A 58 1.17 25.81 29.43
C GLY A 58 2.49 25.09 29.17
N ALA A 59 3.26 25.61 28.21
CA ALA A 59 4.72 25.50 28.10
C ALA A 59 5.41 24.12 28.26
N SER A 60 5.80 23.52 27.12
CA SER A 60 7.24 23.29 26.87
C SER A 60 7.50 23.10 25.37
N MET A 61 7.71 24.20 24.66
CA MET A 61 8.43 24.21 23.38
C MET A 61 9.90 24.56 23.65
N VAL A 62 10.78 24.29 22.68
CA VAL A 62 12.25 24.53 22.65
C VAL A 62 13.11 23.28 22.94
N VAL A 63 13.04 22.30 22.02
CA VAL A 63 14.19 21.42 21.67
C VAL A 63 14.24 21.17 20.14
N GLY A 64 13.08 20.99 19.47
CA GLY A 64 13.02 20.66 18.03
C GLY A 64 13.38 21.76 17.02
N GLY A 65 13.86 22.94 17.47
CA GLY A 65 13.97 24.13 16.64
C GLY A 65 15.02 24.08 15.52
N MET A 66 16.18 23.46 15.75
CA MET A 66 17.30 23.55 14.81
C MET A 66 17.24 22.53 13.66
N LEU A 67 16.69 21.33 13.91
CA LEU A 67 16.54 20.29 12.89
C LEU A 67 15.49 20.65 11.83
N GLY A 68 14.40 21.32 12.25
CA GLY A 68 13.37 21.80 11.32
C GLY A 68 13.83 22.94 10.41
N GLN A 69 14.78 23.78 10.84
CA GLN A 69 15.29 24.89 10.02
C GLN A 69 16.10 24.41 8.82
N ALA A 70 16.95 23.38 8.99
CA ALA A 70 17.69 22.79 7.89
C ALA A 70 16.76 22.18 6.83
N GLU A 71 15.73 21.42 7.25
CA GLU A 71 14.77 20.82 6.32
C GLU A 71 13.93 21.89 5.57
N VAL A 72 13.58 23.00 6.24
CA VAL A 72 12.89 24.13 5.59
C VAL A 72 13.77 24.77 4.51
N LEU A 73 15.08 24.89 4.74
CA LEU A 73 16.03 25.43 3.76
C LEU A 73 16.18 24.50 2.54
N ASP A 74 16.31 23.19 2.74
CA ASP A 74 16.37 22.21 1.64
C ASP A 74 15.11 22.26 0.78
N ARG A 75 13.93 22.33 1.40
CA ARG A 75 12.65 22.46 0.68
C ARG A 75 12.52 23.78 -0.07
N LEU A 76 13.00 24.89 0.49
CA LEU A 76 13.06 26.18 -0.21
C LEU A 76 14.00 26.11 -1.41
N GLY A 77 15.16 25.45 -1.28
CA GLY A 77 16.07 25.18 -2.41
C GLY A 77 15.40 24.36 -3.52
N ALA A 78 14.76 23.24 -3.17
CA ALA A 78 14.02 22.41 -4.12
C ALA A 78 12.87 23.16 -4.81
N LEU A 79 12.11 23.98 -4.07
CA LEU A 79 11.05 24.83 -4.62
C LEU A 79 11.59 25.89 -5.60
N ILE A 80 12.68 26.56 -5.24
CA ILE A 80 13.35 27.55 -6.12
C ILE A 80 13.82 26.88 -7.42
N GLN A 81 14.38 25.67 -7.32
CA GLN A 81 14.78 24.87 -8.47
C GLN A 81 13.57 24.51 -9.35
N CYS A 82 12.49 23.97 -8.77
CA CYS A 82 11.25 23.63 -9.50
C CYS A 82 10.63 24.84 -10.22
N VAL A 83 10.60 26.00 -9.57
CA VAL A 83 10.09 27.26 -10.15
C VAL A 83 11.00 27.79 -11.27
N SER A 84 12.32 27.59 -11.13
CA SER A 84 13.29 27.96 -12.17
C SER A 84 13.14 27.09 -13.43
N GLU A 85 12.98 25.77 -13.25
CA GLU A 85 12.70 24.85 -14.35
C GLU A 85 11.36 25.15 -15.03
N LEU A 86 10.29 25.41 -14.26
CA LEU A 86 8.99 25.83 -14.81
C LEU A 86 9.11 27.11 -15.66
N LYS A 87 9.89 28.08 -15.20
CA LYS A 87 10.15 29.34 -15.92
C LYS A 87 10.85 29.10 -17.27
N ASP A 88 11.73 28.11 -17.34
CA ASP A 88 12.45 27.75 -18.55
C ASP A 88 11.58 26.88 -19.48
N GLU A 89 10.77 25.96 -18.96
CA GLU A 89 9.72 25.23 -19.71
C GLU A 89 8.71 26.20 -20.34
N VAL A 90 8.23 27.19 -19.59
CA VAL A 90 7.33 28.26 -20.09
C VAL A 90 8.04 29.13 -21.15
N ARG A 91 9.34 29.41 -21.01
CA ARG A 91 10.11 30.13 -22.05
C ARG A 91 10.24 29.30 -23.32
N ALA A 92 10.51 28.00 -23.20
CA ALA A 92 10.57 27.08 -24.33
C ALA A 92 9.23 27.01 -25.06
N LEU A 93 8.12 26.84 -24.32
CA LEU A 93 6.76 26.82 -24.87
C LEU A 93 6.41 28.14 -25.58
N LYS A 94 6.74 29.29 -24.96
CA LYS A 94 6.55 30.62 -25.57
C LYS A 94 7.34 30.78 -26.87
N SER A 95 8.49 30.11 -27.02
CA SER A 95 9.29 30.12 -28.26
C SER A 95 8.80 29.12 -29.33
N ALA A 96 8.07 28.07 -28.91
CA ALA A 96 7.58 27.00 -29.77
C ALA A 96 6.19 27.30 -30.36
N ILE A 97 5.28 27.93 -29.59
CA ILE A 97 3.93 28.27 -30.05
C ILE A 97 3.92 29.10 -31.35
N PRO A 98 4.72 30.18 -31.51
CA PRO A 98 4.75 30.94 -32.76
C PRO A 98 5.21 30.09 -33.95
N LYS A 99 6.25 29.28 -33.77
CA LYS A 99 6.77 28.37 -34.81
C LYS A 99 5.72 27.34 -35.25
N LEU A 100 4.90 26.87 -34.31
CA LEU A 100 3.79 25.96 -34.61
C LEU A 100 2.66 26.67 -35.38
N GLN A 101 2.35 27.91 -35.01
CA GLN A 101 1.39 28.76 -35.74
C GLN A 101 1.86 29.09 -37.16
N ASP A 102 3.16 29.31 -37.35
CA ASP A 102 3.76 29.54 -38.67
C ASP A 102 3.73 28.25 -39.51
N HIS A 103 4.07 27.09 -38.93
CA HIS A 103 3.94 25.79 -39.62
C HIS A 103 2.50 25.50 -40.08
N VAL A 104 1.51 25.69 -39.20
CA VAL A 104 0.09 25.52 -39.55
C VAL A 104 -0.35 26.54 -40.62
N ARG A 105 0.17 27.77 -40.56
CA ARG A 105 -0.09 28.79 -41.59
C ARG A 105 0.49 28.39 -42.94
N ASP A 106 1.70 27.86 -42.97
CA ASP A 106 2.38 27.45 -44.19
C ASP A 106 1.74 26.18 -44.80
N GLU A 107 1.31 25.21 -44.00
CA GLU A 107 0.51 24.07 -44.49
C GLU A 107 -0.84 24.51 -45.10
N LEU A 108 -1.55 25.44 -44.44
CA LEU A 108 -2.81 26.00 -44.95
C LEU A 108 -2.57 26.83 -46.22
N ARG A 109 -1.45 27.54 -46.32
CA ARG A 109 -1.08 28.36 -47.49
C ARG A 109 -0.61 27.50 -48.67
N GLY A 110 0.10 26.41 -48.41
CA GLY A 110 0.44 25.39 -49.40
C GLY A 110 -0.80 24.73 -50.01
N ARG A 111 -1.80 24.42 -49.18
CA ARG A 111 -3.11 23.93 -49.66
C ARG A 111 -3.91 24.95 -50.50
N GLY A 112 -3.64 26.24 -50.35
CA GLY A 112 -4.29 27.31 -51.12
C GLY A 112 -3.63 27.61 -52.47
N ALA A 113 -2.39 27.17 -52.70
CA ALA A 113 -1.61 27.52 -53.88
C ALA A 113 -1.68 26.49 -55.03
N GLU A 114 -2.16 25.27 -54.78
CA GLU A 114 -2.27 24.19 -55.80
C GLU A 114 -3.70 23.96 -56.31
N GLY A 115 -4.47 25.04 -56.48
CA GLY A 115 -5.70 25.04 -57.27
C GLY A 115 -5.44 25.09 -58.78
N GLY A 116 -4.66 24.14 -59.34
CA GLY A 116 -4.08 24.33 -60.69
C GLY A 116 -3.49 23.11 -61.41
N VAL A 117 -4.25 22.00 -61.52
CA VAL A 117 -4.06 20.91 -62.52
C VAL A 117 -2.66 20.27 -62.62
N ALA A 118 -2.46 19.16 -61.90
CA ALA A 118 -1.58 18.07 -62.35
C ALA A 118 -2.18 16.70 -61.99
N ARG A 119 -2.68 15.96 -62.98
CA ARG A 119 -3.05 14.54 -62.82
C ARG A 119 -1.77 13.69 -62.81
N ILE A 120 -1.25 13.31 -61.64
CA ILE A 120 -0.35 12.15 -61.53
C ILE A 120 -0.84 11.23 -60.41
N ARG A 121 -0.90 9.94 -60.77
CA ARG A 121 -1.49 8.84 -60.00
C ARG A 121 -0.50 8.34 -58.95
N ALA A 122 -0.66 8.76 -57.70
CA ALA A 122 0.14 8.25 -56.58
C ALA A 122 -0.38 6.89 -56.10
N GLY A 123 0.40 5.83 -56.32
CA GLY A 123 0.20 4.53 -55.65
C GLY A 123 0.68 4.54 -54.19
N PRO A 124 0.36 3.51 -53.40
CA PRO A 124 0.75 3.45 -51.99
C PRO A 124 2.28 3.37 -51.84
N PRO A 125 2.88 4.04 -50.83
CA PRO A 125 4.31 3.98 -50.60
C PRO A 125 4.72 2.61 -50.04
N ASN A 126 5.63 1.91 -50.75
CA ASN A 126 6.26 0.69 -50.26
C ASN A 126 7.09 1.00 -49.00
N ARG A 127 6.60 0.54 -47.84
CA ARG A 127 7.39 0.53 -46.59
C ARG A 127 8.42 -0.59 -46.66
N THR A 128 9.65 -0.26 -47.05
CA THR A 128 10.77 -1.20 -47.09
C THR A 128 11.11 -1.70 -45.68
N ILE A 129 10.92 -3.00 -45.45
CA ILE A 129 11.32 -3.69 -44.23
C ILE A 129 12.79 -4.12 -44.37
N PRO A 130 13.72 -3.71 -43.48
CA PRO A 130 15.05 -4.28 -43.44
C PRO A 130 15.02 -5.65 -42.73
N THR A 131 14.85 -6.72 -43.50
CA THR A 131 15.01 -8.10 -43.01
C THR A 131 16.50 -8.45 -42.84
N ARG A 132 16.98 -8.48 -41.60
CA ARG A 132 18.35 -8.90 -41.29
C ARG A 132 18.46 -10.43 -41.29
N ARG A 133 18.94 -11.04 -42.39
CA ARG A 133 19.38 -12.45 -42.41
C ARG A 133 20.80 -12.63 -42.99
N ARG A 134 21.70 -13.04 -42.09
CA ARG A 134 22.63 -14.18 -42.19
C ARG A 134 23.66 -14.28 -43.34
N ARG A 135 24.94 -14.23 -42.95
CA ARG A 135 26.07 -15.08 -43.38
C ARG A 135 26.72 -15.55 -42.06
N VAL A 136 27.05 -16.80 -41.73
CA VAL A 136 27.59 -17.98 -42.45
C VAL A 136 28.94 -17.69 -43.11
N ALA A 137 29.99 -18.08 -42.39
CA ALA A 137 31.26 -18.57 -42.93
C ALA A 137 31.44 -20.03 -42.44
N ARG A 138 32.28 -20.80 -43.12
CA ARG A 138 32.36 -22.28 -43.05
C ARG A 138 33.82 -22.74 -43.05
N ALA A 139 34.15 -23.68 -42.19
CA ALA A 139 35.27 -24.63 -42.24
C ALA A 139 34.87 -25.75 -41.23
N GLU A 140 34.72 -27.03 -41.64
CA GLU A 140 35.79 -28.04 -41.73
C GLU A 140 36.44 -28.33 -40.36
N GLY A 141 36.48 -29.56 -39.84
CA GLY A 141 35.99 -30.86 -40.33
C GLY A 141 36.39 -31.97 -39.34
N GLN A 142 36.15 -33.25 -39.70
CA GLN A 142 36.45 -34.46 -38.90
C GLN A 142 35.56 -34.63 -37.65
N SER A 143 35.27 -35.81 -37.09
CA SER A 143 35.22 -37.24 -37.49
C SER A 143 35.25 -38.02 -36.17
N SER A 144 34.73 -39.25 -36.19
CA SER A 144 34.97 -40.34 -35.24
C SER A 144 33.92 -40.56 -34.14
N GLU A 145 33.85 -41.84 -33.77
CA GLU A 145 32.71 -42.54 -33.21
C GLU A 145 33.03 -43.01 -31.76
N GLU A 146 32.35 -44.07 -31.30
CA GLU A 146 32.45 -44.71 -29.98
C GLU A 146 31.77 -43.91 -28.83
N GLY A 147 30.92 -44.48 -27.98
CA GLY A 147 30.53 -45.88 -27.81
C GLY A 147 31.12 -46.47 -26.54
N ALA A 148 30.42 -46.33 -25.41
CA ALA A 148 30.72 -47.04 -24.18
C ALA A 148 29.45 -47.20 -23.32
N GLU A 149 29.05 -48.44 -23.13
CA GLU A 149 28.05 -48.85 -22.15
C GLU A 149 28.70 -48.85 -20.74
N SER A 150 27.92 -48.66 -19.68
CA SER A 150 28.41 -48.86 -18.31
C SER A 150 27.33 -49.54 -17.46
N GLU A 151 27.43 -50.86 -17.39
CA GLU A 151 26.72 -51.69 -16.42
C GLU A 151 27.36 -51.61 -15.01
N GLY A 152 26.65 -52.16 -14.01
CA GLY A 152 27.17 -52.45 -12.68
C GLY A 152 26.80 -51.42 -11.61
N GLY A 153 26.34 -51.82 -10.41
CA GLY A 153 26.08 -53.18 -9.94
C GLY A 153 25.41 -53.20 -8.56
N TYR A 154 24.81 -54.33 -8.21
CA TYR A 154 24.05 -54.55 -6.97
C TYR A 154 24.93 -54.57 -5.72
N ILE A 155 24.42 -54.04 -4.60
CA ILE A 155 24.73 -54.56 -3.26
C ILE A 155 23.44 -54.67 -2.44
N THR A 156 23.11 -55.90 -2.04
CA THR A 156 22.12 -56.23 -1.01
C THR A 156 22.77 -57.16 0.01
N ALA A 157 22.75 -56.76 1.28
CA ALA A 157 22.92 -57.57 2.49
C ALA A 157 22.28 -56.74 3.62
N LEU A 158 21.36 -57.18 4.46
CA LEU A 158 21.09 -58.51 5.04
C LEU A 158 22.30 -59.12 5.75
N THR A 159 22.47 -58.69 7.01
CA THR A 159 22.99 -59.56 8.08
C THR A 159 22.00 -59.51 9.24
N ASP A 160 21.38 -60.64 9.49
CA ASP A 160 20.52 -60.96 10.62
C ASP A 160 21.37 -61.63 11.71
N SER A 161 21.06 -61.42 13.00
CA SER A 161 21.70 -62.09 14.15
C SER A 161 20.89 -61.87 15.43
N GLU A 162 20.24 -62.94 15.89
CA GLU A 162 19.43 -63.05 17.12
C GLU A 162 20.28 -63.41 18.38
N GLU A 163 19.59 -63.45 19.55
CA GLU A 163 19.99 -63.93 20.91
C GLU A 163 21.01 -63.07 21.73
N GLU A 164 20.87 -62.84 23.05
CA GLU A 164 19.73 -62.81 24.01
C GLU A 164 20.15 -61.99 25.27
N GLU A 165 19.45 -62.15 26.40
CA GLU A 165 19.75 -61.80 27.81
C GLU A 165 19.59 -60.34 28.31
N LYS A 166 18.33 -60.00 28.55
CA LYS A 166 17.78 -59.72 29.90
C LYS A 166 18.70 -59.09 30.99
N SER A 167 18.40 -57.85 31.35
CA SER A 167 18.52 -57.38 32.75
C SER A 167 17.41 -56.39 33.11
N GLU A 168 16.74 -56.64 34.24
CA GLU A 168 15.80 -55.68 34.84
C GLU A 168 16.59 -54.67 35.68
N ALA A 169 16.36 -53.38 35.46
CA ALA A 169 16.69 -52.33 36.41
C ALA A 169 15.66 -51.19 36.29
N ASP A 170 14.92 -50.99 37.37
CA ASP A 170 13.92 -49.95 37.56
C ASP A 170 14.61 -48.58 37.68
N GLU A 171 14.59 -47.79 36.59
CA GLU A 171 14.71 -46.34 36.68
C GLU A 171 13.51 -45.71 35.97
N SER A 172 12.60 -45.17 36.77
CA SER A 172 11.47 -44.36 36.32
C SER A 172 11.95 -43.09 35.63
N GLN A 173 12.23 -43.18 34.34
CA GLN A 173 12.27 -42.02 33.48
C GLN A 173 10.85 -41.49 33.37
N GLU A 174 10.54 -40.43 34.12
CA GLU A 174 9.41 -39.57 33.80
C GLU A 174 9.59 -39.12 32.35
N GLU A 175 8.74 -39.65 31.47
CA GLU A 175 8.63 -39.19 30.09
C GLU A 175 8.04 -37.78 30.15
N VAL A 176 8.91 -36.79 30.39
CA VAL A 176 8.56 -35.37 30.36
C VAL A 176 8.10 -35.06 28.96
N THR A 177 6.79 -35.07 28.77
CA THR A 177 6.14 -34.84 27.49
C THR A 177 6.45 -33.42 27.01
N VAL A 178 7.46 -33.28 26.15
CA VAL A 178 7.80 -32.02 25.45
C VAL A 178 6.75 -31.73 24.36
N ILE A 179 5.50 -31.56 24.80
CA ILE A 179 4.30 -31.36 24.00
C ILE A 179 3.68 -29.98 24.32
N GLU A 180 3.83 -29.50 25.56
CA GLU A 180 3.22 -28.25 26.06
C GLU A 180 3.52 -26.96 25.26
N PRO A 181 4.76 -26.66 24.80
CA PRO A 181 5.05 -25.33 24.23
C PRO A 181 4.42 -25.09 22.85
N LEU A 182 4.04 -26.14 22.13
CA LEU A 182 3.33 -26.03 20.84
C LEU A 182 1.83 -25.76 21.02
N ASP A 183 1.24 -26.34 22.07
CA ASP A 183 -0.18 -26.13 22.41
C ASP A 183 -0.40 -24.75 23.04
N GLU A 184 0.43 -24.35 24.01
CA GLU A 184 0.37 -23.01 24.62
C GLU A 184 0.56 -21.91 23.55
N PHE A 185 1.51 -22.09 22.63
CA PHE A 185 1.72 -21.14 21.55
C PHE A 185 0.50 -21.04 20.63
N SER A 186 -0.10 -22.17 20.25
CA SER A 186 -1.28 -22.20 19.37
C SER A 186 -2.49 -21.54 20.05
N ALA A 187 -2.76 -21.88 21.30
CA ALA A 187 -3.83 -21.28 22.11
C ALA A 187 -3.62 -19.75 22.32
N LEU A 188 -2.37 -19.31 22.49
CA LEU A 188 -2.03 -17.89 22.53
C LEU A 188 -2.36 -17.20 21.20
N LEU A 189 -1.98 -17.79 20.05
CA LEU A 189 -2.26 -17.24 18.73
C LEU A 189 -3.76 -17.11 18.46
N GLU A 190 -4.54 -18.15 18.79
CA GLU A 190 -6.01 -18.13 18.68
C GLU A 190 -6.63 -17.04 19.57
N ARG A 191 -6.17 -16.92 20.82
CA ARG A 191 -6.64 -15.87 21.74
C ARG A 191 -6.37 -14.47 21.21
N VAL A 192 -5.18 -14.18 20.68
CA VAL A 192 -4.86 -12.82 20.18
C VAL A 192 -5.51 -12.52 18.83
N ASP A 193 -5.80 -13.55 18.02
CA ASP A 193 -6.63 -13.42 16.82
C ASP A 193 -8.10 -13.14 17.18
N ALA A 194 -8.62 -13.70 18.27
CA ALA A 194 -9.95 -13.36 18.80
C ALA A 194 -9.99 -11.94 19.41
N LEU A 195 -8.99 -11.56 20.24
CA LEU A 195 -8.95 -10.25 20.91
C LEU A 195 -8.79 -9.08 19.91
N HIS A 196 -8.04 -9.28 18.83
CA HIS A 196 -7.97 -8.33 17.70
C HIS A 196 -9.36 -7.97 17.17
N ASN A 197 -10.28 -8.94 17.16
CA ASN A 197 -11.63 -8.78 16.64
C ASN A 197 -12.63 -8.17 17.63
N GLY A 198 -12.20 -7.93 18.86
CA GLY A 198 -13.05 -7.48 19.96
C GLY A 198 -13.23 -5.96 20.06
N THR A 199 -13.53 -5.55 21.28
CA THR A 199 -13.73 -4.15 21.69
C THR A 199 -12.42 -3.37 21.77
N ASP A 200 -12.53 -2.06 21.97
CA ASP A 200 -11.38 -1.21 22.30
C ASP A 200 -10.76 -1.54 23.69
N GLY A 201 -11.36 -2.45 24.48
CA GLY A 201 -10.73 -3.08 25.64
C GLY A 201 -9.87 -4.27 25.25
N ASP A 202 -10.42 -5.18 24.45
CA ASP A 202 -9.79 -6.44 24.04
C ASP A 202 -8.50 -6.21 23.24
N LYS A 203 -8.44 -5.17 22.41
CA LYS A 203 -7.23 -4.74 21.70
C LYS A 203 -6.09 -4.32 22.64
N ARG A 204 -6.40 -3.67 23.76
CA ARG A 204 -5.41 -3.31 24.80
C ARG A 204 -4.94 -4.54 25.56
N GLU A 205 -5.84 -5.48 25.82
CA GLU A 205 -5.46 -6.79 26.36
C GLU A 205 -4.55 -7.55 25.39
N CYS A 206 -4.88 -7.59 24.10
CA CYS A 206 -4.09 -8.22 23.05
C CYS A 206 -2.63 -7.74 23.09
N LEU A 207 -2.40 -6.42 23.01
CA LEU A 207 -1.04 -5.88 23.06
C LEU A 207 -0.32 -6.21 24.38
N ARG A 208 -1.01 -6.13 25.53
CA ARG A 208 -0.43 -6.51 26.83
C ARG A 208 0.01 -7.98 26.84
N THR A 209 -0.89 -8.89 26.52
CA THR A 209 -0.62 -10.35 26.50
C THR A 209 0.51 -10.71 25.53
N MET A 210 0.59 -10.03 24.38
CA MET A 210 1.71 -10.22 23.44
C MET A 210 3.03 -9.61 23.94
N LEU A 211 3.01 -8.55 24.75
CA LEU A 211 4.23 -8.03 25.37
C LEU A 211 4.72 -8.93 26.51
N ASP A 212 3.82 -9.44 27.34
CA ASP A 212 4.13 -10.37 28.42
C ASP A 212 4.81 -11.65 27.89
N LYS A 213 4.33 -12.18 26.75
CA LYS A 213 4.89 -13.37 26.09
C LYS A 213 6.04 -13.10 25.10
N ARG A 214 6.53 -11.86 24.97
CA ARG A 214 7.59 -11.50 24.00
C ARG A 214 8.94 -12.18 24.29
N THR A 215 9.26 -12.50 25.54
CA THR A 215 10.49 -13.23 25.90
C THR A 215 10.49 -14.67 25.45
N GLU A 216 9.32 -15.31 25.39
CA GLU A 216 9.15 -16.72 25.03
C GLU A 216 9.04 -16.90 23.51
N PHE A 217 8.18 -16.10 22.85
CA PHE A 217 7.83 -16.29 21.45
C PHE A 217 8.33 -15.17 20.51
N GLY A 218 9.10 -14.20 21.01
CA GLY A 218 9.62 -13.08 20.22
C GLY A 218 10.60 -13.44 19.10
N GLN A 219 11.04 -14.70 19.02
CA GLN A 219 11.84 -15.23 17.90
C GLN A 219 11.00 -15.99 16.86
N ASN A 220 9.66 -15.88 16.89
CA ASN A 220 8.76 -16.48 15.92
C ASN A 220 8.07 -15.42 15.06
N THR A 221 8.20 -15.51 13.73
CA THR A 221 7.56 -14.59 12.78
C THR A 221 6.03 -14.52 12.95
N THR A 222 5.38 -15.66 13.20
CA THR A 222 3.90 -15.73 13.32
C THR A 222 3.37 -15.03 14.56
N PHE A 223 4.21 -14.88 15.58
CA PHE A 223 3.99 -14.04 16.74
C PHE A 223 4.31 -12.57 16.43
N LEU A 224 5.48 -12.29 15.83
CA LEU A 224 5.90 -10.91 15.58
C LEU A 224 4.91 -10.12 14.71
N TRP A 225 4.40 -10.67 13.60
CA TRP A 225 3.44 -9.91 12.77
C TRP A 225 2.11 -9.64 13.50
N ARG A 226 1.68 -10.55 14.40
CA ARG A 226 0.51 -10.33 15.27
C ARG A 226 0.78 -9.26 16.33
N LEU A 227 1.99 -9.18 16.87
CA LEU A 227 2.40 -8.09 17.76
C LEU A 227 2.38 -6.75 17.02
N VAL A 228 2.82 -6.70 15.75
CA VAL A 228 2.67 -5.49 14.90
C VAL A 228 1.19 -5.12 14.73
N ARG A 229 0.32 -6.09 14.43
CA ARG A 229 -1.13 -5.86 14.34
C ARG A 229 -1.70 -5.29 15.64
N ALA A 230 -1.33 -5.85 16.79
CA ALA A 230 -1.76 -5.35 18.10
C ALA A 230 -1.28 -3.90 18.37
N TYR A 231 -0.11 -3.50 17.85
CA TYR A 231 0.31 -2.09 17.88
C TYR A 231 -0.53 -1.18 16.96
N VAL A 232 -1.03 -1.67 15.81
CA VAL A 232 -2.01 -0.94 14.97
C VAL A 232 -3.31 -0.76 15.76
N ASP A 233 -3.87 -1.87 16.24
CA ASP A 233 -5.13 -1.90 16.99
C ASP A 233 -5.14 -0.92 18.17
N VAL A 234 -4.04 -0.86 18.93
CA VAL A 234 -3.88 0.07 20.05
C VAL A 234 -3.59 1.50 19.60
N HIS A 235 -2.83 1.71 18.52
CA HIS A 235 -2.66 3.04 17.92
C HIS A 235 -4.02 3.67 17.59
N ASP A 236 -4.94 2.91 17.00
CA ASP A 236 -6.19 3.45 16.42
C ASP A 236 -7.22 3.87 17.47
N ILE A 237 -7.25 3.16 18.60
CA ILE A 237 -8.12 3.46 19.74
C ILE A 237 -7.49 4.50 20.71
N THR A 238 -6.18 4.74 20.62
CA THR A 238 -5.49 5.70 21.48
C THR A 238 -5.76 7.13 21.00
N THR A 239 -6.16 7.99 21.94
CA THR A 239 -6.48 9.41 21.70
C THR A 239 -5.33 10.36 22.00
N ASN A 240 -4.42 9.98 22.91
CA ASN A 240 -3.23 10.78 23.23
C ASN A 240 -2.20 10.69 22.08
N LEU A 241 -1.88 11.83 21.47
CA LEU A 241 -1.02 11.90 20.29
C LEU A 241 0.41 11.40 20.52
N GLU A 242 0.97 11.63 21.71
CA GLU A 242 2.31 11.16 22.07
C GLU A 242 2.33 9.64 22.20
N GLN A 243 1.34 9.06 22.88
CA GLN A 243 1.17 7.60 22.98
C GLN A 243 0.92 6.96 21.62
N LYS A 244 0.04 7.53 20.77
CA LYS A 244 -0.15 7.06 19.38
C LYS A 244 1.19 6.99 18.64
N LYS A 245 1.97 8.07 18.70
CA LYS A 245 3.31 8.12 18.09
C LYS A 245 4.24 7.03 18.65
N THR A 246 4.28 6.83 19.96
CA THR A 246 5.08 5.76 20.58
C THR A 246 4.65 4.36 20.12
N HIS A 247 3.34 4.10 19.99
CA HIS A 247 2.84 2.84 19.45
C HIS A 247 3.23 2.63 17.97
N ALA A 248 3.12 3.66 17.14
CA ALA A 248 3.55 3.62 15.74
C ALA A 248 5.07 3.40 15.60
N GLU A 249 5.89 4.13 16.36
CA GLU A 249 7.36 4.00 16.35
C GLU A 249 7.84 2.62 16.82
N THR A 250 7.16 2.04 17.81
CA THR A 250 7.50 0.72 18.35
C THR A 250 7.01 -0.37 17.42
N GLY A 251 5.77 -0.26 16.91
CA GLY A 251 5.20 -1.16 15.92
C GLY A 251 6.02 -1.22 14.62
N LYS A 252 6.54 -0.08 14.13
CA LYS A 252 7.44 -0.04 12.97
C LYS A 252 8.71 -0.87 13.20
N LYS A 253 9.34 -0.75 14.39
CA LYS A 253 10.54 -1.54 14.75
C LYS A 253 10.24 -3.03 14.79
N VAL A 254 9.15 -3.44 15.43
CA VAL A 254 8.73 -4.84 15.49
C VAL A 254 8.39 -5.38 14.08
N GLY A 255 7.81 -4.57 13.19
CA GLY A 255 7.57 -4.99 11.80
C GLY A 255 8.86 -5.15 11.00
N GLU A 256 9.85 -4.29 11.23
CA GLU A 256 11.17 -4.43 10.64
C GLU A 256 11.90 -5.70 11.15
N GLU A 257 11.78 -6.01 12.45
CA GLU A 257 12.21 -7.28 13.04
C GLU A 257 11.51 -8.48 12.36
N ALA A 258 10.17 -8.42 12.22
CA ALA A 258 9.35 -9.49 11.65
C ALA A 258 9.70 -9.82 10.19
N VAL A 259 9.99 -8.81 9.37
CA VAL A 259 10.40 -9.01 7.96
C VAL A 259 11.85 -9.50 7.86
N LYS A 260 12.77 -8.97 8.68
CA LYS A 260 14.16 -9.46 8.71
C LYS A 260 14.26 -10.93 9.12
N MET A 261 13.39 -11.37 10.03
CA MET A 261 13.33 -12.75 10.50
C MET A 261 12.83 -13.72 9.42
N ASN A 262 11.83 -13.34 8.63
CA ASN A 262 11.32 -14.16 7.54
C ASN A 262 10.81 -13.29 6.37
N PRO A 263 11.67 -13.01 5.37
CA PRO A 263 11.31 -12.26 4.15
C PRO A 263 10.31 -12.97 3.22
N MET A 264 9.87 -14.18 3.56
CA MET A 264 8.87 -14.96 2.80
C MET A 264 7.50 -14.98 3.51
N CYS A 265 7.33 -14.27 4.62
CA CYS A 265 6.03 -14.13 5.29
C CYS A 265 5.25 -12.92 4.76
N ALA A 266 4.14 -13.18 4.05
CA ALA A 266 3.28 -12.14 3.48
C ALA A 266 2.71 -11.20 4.56
N GLU A 267 2.30 -11.76 5.70
CA GLU A 267 1.74 -11.01 6.82
C GLU A 267 2.77 -10.05 7.44
N SER A 268 4.02 -10.46 7.62
CA SER A 268 5.08 -9.55 8.10
C SER A 268 5.28 -8.38 7.14
N HIS A 269 5.32 -8.65 5.84
CA HIS A 269 5.42 -7.61 4.81
C HIS A 269 4.22 -6.65 4.82
N GLN A 270 3.00 -7.19 4.91
CA GLN A 270 1.76 -6.41 4.99
C GLN A 270 1.72 -5.51 6.24
N TRP A 271 1.93 -6.07 7.43
CA TRP A 271 1.85 -5.30 8.68
C TRP A 271 2.99 -4.29 8.84
N TYR A 272 4.18 -4.58 8.30
CA TYR A 272 5.26 -3.60 8.24
C TYR A 272 4.95 -2.46 7.25
N ALA A 273 4.36 -2.75 6.08
CA ALA A 273 3.87 -1.72 5.17
C ALA A 273 2.83 -0.82 5.86
N ILE A 274 1.82 -1.41 6.53
CA ILE A 274 0.80 -0.67 7.29
C ILE A 274 1.46 0.28 8.31
N MET A 275 2.45 -0.19 9.09
CA MET A 275 3.21 0.65 10.02
C MET A 275 3.98 1.78 9.35
N CYS A 276 4.62 1.53 8.20
CA CYS A 276 5.28 2.58 7.42
C CYS A 276 4.28 3.65 6.98
N GLY A 277 3.06 3.27 6.61
CA GLY A 277 1.95 4.18 6.30
C GLY A 277 1.55 5.05 7.49
N ILE A 278 1.23 4.43 8.63
CA ILE A 278 0.85 5.11 9.89
C ILE A 278 1.95 6.10 10.34
N MET A 279 3.22 5.68 10.28
CA MET A 279 4.36 6.51 10.68
C MET A 279 4.47 7.83 9.92
N THR A 280 3.85 7.94 8.74
CA THR A 280 3.88 9.19 7.95
C THR A 280 3.01 10.31 8.50
N GLU A 281 2.14 10.03 9.48
CA GLU A 281 1.45 11.07 10.24
C GLU A 281 2.44 11.83 11.15
N TYR A 282 3.41 11.11 11.71
CA TYR A 282 4.34 11.57 12.75
C TYR A 282 5.70 12.05 12.23
N GLU A 283 6.02 11.75 10.97
CA GLU A 283 7.32 12.00 10.35
C GLU A 283 7.37 13.30 9.52
N THR A 284 8.59 13.77 9.26
CA THR A 284 8.87 14.90 8.34
C THR A 284 8.50 14.53 6.91
N VAL A 285 8.20 15.51 6.05
CA VAL A 285 7.77 15.25 4.66
C VAL A 285 8.77 14.39 3.89
N GLN A 286 10.07 14.60 4.08
CA GLN A 286 11.11 13.75 3.49
C GLN A 286 10.94 12.28 3.88
N ASN A 287 10.73 12.01 5.18
CA ASN A 287 10.52 10.66 5.69
C ASN A 287 9.15 10.08 5.28
N ARG A 288 8.10 10.91 5.13
CA ARG A 288 6.81 10.48 4.56
C ARG A 288 6.96 9.92 3.14
N ILE A 289 7.74 10.62 2.30
CA ILE A 289 8.01 10.18 0.92
C ILE A 289 8.80 8.87 0.95
N LYS A 290 9.87 8.78 1.77
CA LYS A 290 10.66 7.55 1.96
C LYS A 290 9.79 6.36 2.40
N ASN A 291 8.94 6.54 3.42
CA ASN A 291 8.01 5.50 3.86
C ASN A 291 6.97 5.15 2.79
N GLY A 292 6.59 6.08 1.91
CA GLY A 292 5.70 5.81 0.77
C GLY A 292 6.29 4.86 -0.28
N TYR A 293 7.61 4.84 -0.46
CA TYR A 293 8.32 3.80 -1.24
C TYR A 293 8.35 2.47 -0.48
N ILE A 294 8.81 2.47 0.78
CA ILE A 294 8.90 1.26 1.62
C ILE A 294 7.52 0.58 1.74
N PHE A 295 6.45 1.37 1.91
CA PHE A 295 5.07 0.91 1.89
C PHE A 295 4.76 0.11 0.64
N LYS A 296 5.07 0.67 -0.54
CA LYS A 296 4.80 0.04 -1.83
C LYS A 296 5.62 -1.23 -2.02
N ASP A 297 6.92 -1.19 -1.76
CA ASP A 297 7.84 -2.31 -1.99
C ASP A 297 7.47 -3.53 -1.13
N HIS A 298 7.16 -3.31 0.15
CA HIS A 298 6.71 -4.40 1.03
C HIS A 298 5.30 -4.88 0.68
N LEU A 299 4.41 -4.01 0.22
CA LEU A 299 3.06 -4.40 -0.19
C LEU A 299 3.04 -5.19 -1.50
N ASP A 300 3.85 -4.80 -2.49
CA ASP A 300 4.05 -5.59 -3.71
C ASP A 300 4.58 -6.99 -3.36
N LYS A 301 5.51 -7.10 -2.41
CA LYS A 301 6.02 -8.39 -1.93
C LYS A 301 4.96 -9.20 -1.17
N ALA A 302 4.11 -8.56 -0.37
CA ALA A 302 2.97 -9.23 0.26
C ALA A 302 1.99 -9.79 -0.78
N ILE A 303 1.73 -9.06 -1.87
CA ILE A 303 0.90 -9.53 -3.00
C ILE A 303 1.57 -10.67 -3.76
N GLU A 304 2.89 -10.61 -3.99
CA GLU A 304 3.66 -11.70 -4.62
C GLU A 304 3.55 -13.00 -3.81
N LEU A 305 3.68 -12.91 -2.49
CA LEU A 305 3.63 -14.05 -1.56
C LEU A 305 2.20 -14.54 -1.31
N LYS A 306 1.19 -13.66 -1.36
CA LYS A 306 -0.21 -13.97 -1.04
C LYS A 306 -1.19 -13.28 -2.03
N PRO A 307 -1.24 -13.70 -3.30
CA PRO A 307 -2.02 -13.04 -4.37
C PRO A 307 -3.54 -13.21 -4.26
N GLN A 308 -4.04 -13.83 -3.18
CA GLN A 308 -5.46 -13.99 -2.88
C GLN A 308 -5.87 -13.24 -1.60
N ASP A 309 -5.03 -12.31 -1.12
CA ASP A 309 -5.40 -11.41 -0.03
C ASP A 309 -6.05 -10.10 -0.55
N PRO A 310 -7.34 -9.86 -0.29
CA PRO A 310 -8.01 -8.64 -0.72
C PRO A 310 -7.50 -7.39 0.01
N MET A 311 -6.97 -7.52 1.23
CA MET A 311 -6.47 -6.37 1.99
C MET A 311 -5.27 -5.74 1.27
N SER A 312 -4.32 -6.54 0.79
CA SER A 312 -3.13 -6.04 0.10
C SER A 312 -3.46 -5.27 -1.18
N TYR A 313 -4.39 -5.76 -2.00
CA TYR A 313 -4.87 -5.03 -3.19
C TYR A 313 -5.62 -3.75 -2.82
N TYR A 314 -6.44 -3.76 -1.77
CA TYR A 314 -7.14 -2.57 -1.29
C TYR A 314 -6.15 -1.47 -0.85
N LEU A 315 -5.12 -1.85 -0.10
CA LEU A 315 -4.04 -0.94 0.31
C LEU A 315 -3.26 -0.38 -0.90
N LEU A 316 -2.98 -1.22 -1.91
CA LEU A 316 -2.27 -0.79 -3.10
C LEU A 316 -3.14 0.14 -3.96
N GLY A 317 -4.44 -0.13 -4.06
CA GLY A 317 -5.41 0.76 -4.71
C GLY A 317 -5.46 2.15 -4.07
N ARG A 318 -5.44 2.21 -2.72
CA ARG A 318 -5.37 3.48 -1.98
C ARG A 318 -4.07 4.23 -2.23
N TRP A 319 -2.94 3.53 -2.21
CA TRP A 319 -1.64 4.12 -2.53
C TRP A 319 -1.62 4.66 -3.97
N CYS A 320 -2.07 3.88 -4.96
CA CYS A 320 -2.19 4.32 -6.35
C CYS A 320 -3.09 5.55 -6.50
N TYR A 321 -4.23 5.58 -5.81
CA TYR A 321 -5.15 6.72 -5.84
C TYR A 321 -4.48 7.97 -5.25
N ALA A 322 -3.82 7.86 -4.10
CA ALA A 322 -3.10 8.97 -3.46
C ALA A 322 -1.99 9.54 -4.35
N VAL A 323 -1.17 8.67 -4.94
CA VAL A 323 -0.11 9.02 -5.91
C VAL A 323 -0.69 9.72 -7.15
N ALA A 324 -1.83 9.25 -7.66
CA ALA A 324 -2.48 9.84 -8.83
C ALA A 324 -2.92 11.29 -8.57
N GLN A 325 -3.37 11.62 -7.35
CA GLN A 325 -3.85 12.96 -6.97
C GLN A 325 -2.74 14.01 -6.73
N LEU A 326 -1.46 13.63 -6.70
CA LEU A 326 -0.37 14.59 -6.47
C LEU A 326 -0.33 15.72 -7.51
N SER A 327 -0.06 16.95 -7.09
CA SER A 327 0.17 18.06 -8.02
C SER A 327 1.49 17.88 -8.80
N TRP A 328 1.61 18.54 -9.95
CA TRP A 328 2.87 18.57 -10.71
C TRP A 328 4.06 19.06 -9.85
N ILE A 329 3.82 20.05 -8.98
CA ILE A 329 4.83 20.60 -8.07
C ILE A 329 5.25 19.53 -7.04
N GLU A 330 4.31 18.79 -6.46
CA GLU A 330 4.62 17.71 -5.52
C GLU A 330 5.47 16.61 -6.17
N ARG A 331 5.08 16.16 -7.37
CA ARG A 331 5.86 15.16 -8.13
C ARG A 331 7.27 15.66 -8.42
N LYS A 332 7.43 16.94 -8.78
CA LYS A 332 8.74 17.54 -9.06
C LYS A 332 9.63 17.64 -7.81
N ILE A 333 9.08 18.04 -6.67
CA ILE A 333 9.84 18.09 -5.40
C ILE A 333 10.26 16.69 -4.95
N ALA A 334 9.36 15.70 -5.08
CA ALA A 334 9.71 14.31 -4.82
C ALA A 334 10.85 13.82 -5.76
N ALA A 335 10.78 14.17 -7.05
CA ALA A 335 11.81 13.86 -8.04
C ALA A 335 13.20 14.42 -7.66
N THR A 336 13.26 15.68 -7.25
CA THR A 336 14.52 16.35 -6.88
C THR A 336 15.15 15.78 -5.61
N LEU A 337 14.34 15.31 -4.65
CA LEU A 337 14.83 14.84 -3.35
C LEU A 337 15.08 13.33 -3.28
N PHE A 338 14.38 12.52 -4.08
CA PHE A 338 14.37 11.05 -3.95
C PHE A 338 14.65 10.28 -5.25
N GLY A 339 14.93 10.96 -6.36
CA GLY A 339 14.92 10.34 -7.68
C GLY A 339 13.49 10.15 -8.19
N GLU A 340 13.33 9.43 -9.32
CA GLU A 340 12.05 9.38 -10.04
C GLU A 340 10.88 8.96 -9.14
N PRO A 341 9.86 9.84 -8.95
CA PRO A 341 8.79 9.60 -8.01
C PRO A 341 7.96 8.41 -8.47
N PRO A 342 7.42 7.58 -7.56
CA PRO A 342 6.69 6.41 -7.95
C PRO A 342 5.39 6.90 -8.59
N SER A 343 5.15 6.49 -9.84
CA SER A 343 4.00 6.96 -10.61
C SER A 343 2.87 5.93 -10.57
N ALA A 344 1.65 6.43 -10.47
CA ALA A 344 0.42 5.64 -10.55
C ALA A 344 -0.71 6.52 -11.07
N THR A 345 -1.71 5.87 -11.66
CA THR A 345 -2.88 6.50 -12.27
C THR A 345 -4.16 6.10 -11.52
N VAL A 346 -5.25 6.82 -11.81
CA VAL A 346 -6.58 6.44 -11.31
C VAL A 346 -7.02 5.08 -11.88
N GLN A 347 -6.52 4.71 -13.06
CA GLN A 347 -6.75 3.38 -13.66
C GLN A 347 -6.05 2.27 -12.86
N ASP A 348 -4.84 2.50 -12.34
CA ASP A 348 -4.13 1.55 -11.49
C ASP A 348 -4.87 1.37 -10.15
N ALA A 349 -5.36 2.47 -9.57
CA ALA A 349 -6.20 2.42 -8.38
C ALA A 349 -7.48 1.60 -8.63
N LEU A 350 -8.22 1.92 -9.70
CA LEU A 350 -9.45 1.22 -10.09
C LEU A 350 -9.20 -0.29 -10.30
N LYS A 351 -8.12 -0.67 -10.99
CA LYS A 351 -7.76 -2.07 -11.23
C LYS A 351 -7.56 -2.83 -9.92
N ASN A 352 -6.87 -2.22 -8.96
CA ASN A 352 -6.66 -2.81 -7.64
C ASN A 352 -7.97 -2.96 -6.85
N PHE A 353 -8.80 -1.91 -6.76
CA PHE A 353 -10.09 -1.98 -6.06
C PHE A 353 -11.09 -2.96 -6.71
N LEU A 354 -11.03 -3.16 -8.03
CA LEU A 354 -11.80 -4.22 -8.71
C LEU A 354 -11.25 -5.61 -8.40
N LYS A 355 -9.93 -5.78 -8.25
CA LYS A 355 -9.32 -7.05 -7.82
C LYS A 355 -9.72 -7.44 -6.40
N VAL A 356 -9.93 -6.46 -5.51
CA VAL A 356 -10.51 -6.68 -4.17
C VAL A 356 -11.88 -7.37 -4.27
N GLU A 357 -12.79 -6.84 -5.10
CA GLU A 357 -14.14 -7.41 -5.29
C GLU A 357 -14.13 -8.75 -6.05
N GLU A 358 -13.15 -8.99 -6.92
CA GLU A 358 -12.93 -10.28 -7.57
C GLU A 358 -12.56 -11.37 -6.54
N ILE A 359 -11.69 -11.05 -5.57
CA ILE A 359 -11.24 -11.97 -4.52
C ILE A 359 -12.31 -12.14 -3.43
N ARG A 360 -12.92 -11.05 -2.97
CA ARG A 360 -13.97 -11.08 -1.94
C ARG A 360 -15.08 -10.09 -2.31
N PRO A 361 -16.19 -10.56 -2.92
CA PRO A 361 -17.33 -9.71 -3.20
C PRO A 361 -17.89 -9.04 -1.94
N LYS A 362 -18.29 -7.78 -2.09
CA LYS A 362 -18.77 -6.90 -1.01
C LYS A 362 -17.71 -6.77 0.11
N TYR A 363 -16.45 -6.50 -0.24
CA TYR A 363 -15.39 -6.18 0.72
C TYR A 363 -15.44 -4.69 1.06
N SER A 364 -15.93 -4.36 2.25
CA SER A 364 -16.00 -3.01 2.85
C SER A 364 -16.75 -1.92 2.08
N LYS A 365 -17.44 -1.06 2.83
CA LYS A 365 -18.15 0.11 2.29
C LYS A 365 -17.17 1.12 1.66
N LEU A 366 -15.98 1.22 2.24
CA LEU A 366 -14.93 2.14 1.80
C LEU A 366 -14.30 1.73 0.45
N ASN A 367 -14.25 0.44 0.12
CA ASN A 367 -13.82 -0.01 -1.21
C ASN A 367 -14.76 0.50 -2.32
N TYR A 368 -16.08 0.43 -2.11
CA TYR A 368 -17.07 0.96 -3.07
C TYR A 368 -17.01 2.49 -3.18
N VAL A 369 -16.75 3.21 -2.09
CA VAL A 369 -16.46 4.65 -2.11
C VAL A 369 -15.24 4.96 -2.99
N PHE A 370 -14.16 4.19 -2.88
CA PHE A 370 -12.98 4.35 -3.73
C PHE A 370 -13.23 3.96 -5.19
N LEU A 371 -14.03 2.92 -5.48
CA LEU A 371 -14.49 2.60 -6.83
C LEU A 371 -15.29 3.77 -7.43
N ALA A 372 -16.22 4.37 -6.66
CA ALA A 372 -16.99 5.53 -7.07
C ALA A 372 -16.10 6.75 -7.38
N LYS A 373 -15.12 7.04 -6.51
CA LYS A 373 -14.08 8.08 -6.73
C LYS A 373 -13.32 7.84 -8.03
N CYS A 374 -12.81 6.63 -8.25
CA CYS A 374 -12.04 6.30 -9.44
C CYS A 374 -12.87 6.46 -10.72
N TYR A 375 -14.10 5.92 -10.75
CA TYR A 375 -14.97 6.10 -11.92
C TYR A 375 -15.36 7.56 -12.16
N ARG A 376 -15.57 8.36 -11.12
CA ARG A 376 -15.84 9.81 -11.23
C ARG A 376 -14.66 10.53 -11.90
N ASP A 377 -13.45 10.28 -11.42
CA ASP A 377 -12.22 10.94 -11.91
C ASP A 377 -11.85 10.51 -13.33
N LEU A 378 -12.27 9.31 -13.74
CA LEU A 378 -12.22 8.82 -15.13
C LEU A 378 -13.39 9.31 -16.01
N GLY A 379 -14.25 10.19 -15.51
CA GLY A 379 -15.42 10.73 -16.22
C GLY A 379 -16.59 9.75 -16.39
N GLN A 380 -16.50 8.53 -15.86
CA GLN A 380 -17.48 7.45 -16.02
C GLN A 380 -18.65 7.58 -15.03
N LYS A 381 -19.36 8.70 -15.07
CA LYS A 381 -20.43 9.08 -14.10
C LYS A 381 -21.46 7.99 -13.83
N GLY A 382 -21.85 7.22 -14.85
CA GLY A 382 -22.82 6.12 -14.71
C GLY A 382 -22.31 4.93 -13.88
N GLN A 383 -21.01 4.61 -13.97
CA GLN A 383 -20.40 3.58 -13.11
C GLN A 383 -20.12 4.15 -11.71
N ALA A 384 -19.69 5.42 -11.62
CA ALA A 384 -19.49 6.10 -10.35
C ALA A 384 -20.77 6.11 -9.50
N ARG A 385 -21.93 6.39 -10.11
CA ARG A 385 -23.24 6.32 -9.42
C ARG A 385 -23.58 4.90 -8.96
N LYS A 386 -23.41 3.87 -9.80
CA LYS A 386 -23.64 2.47 -9.38
C LYS A 386 -22.81 2.04 -8.18
N MET A 387 -21.54 2.46 -8.11
CA MET A 387 -20.66 2.15 -6.98
C MET A 387 -21.05 2.97 -5.73
N TRP A 388 -21.50 4.22 -5.92
CA TRP A 388 -22.06 5.05 -4.86
C TRP A 388 -23.36 4.43 -4.28
N ASP A 389 -24.29 4.01 -5.15
CA ASP A 389 -25.55 3.34 -4.75
C ASP A 389 -25.26 2.04 -3.99
N ALA A 390 -24.27 1.26 -4.46
CA ALA A 390 -23.83 0.04 -3.78
C ALA A 390 -23.26 0.34 -2.38
N ALA A 391 -22.38 1.34 -2.23
CA ALA A 391 -21.88 1.78 -0.92
C ALA A 391 -23.01 2.29 -0.01
N ALA A 392 -23.96 3.05 -0.54
CA ALA A 392 -25.11 3.57 0.20
C ALA A 392 -26.02 2.45 0.73
N SER A 393 -26.13 1.34 -0.01
CA SER A 393 -26.89 0.16 0.39
C SER A 393 -26.23 -0.72 1.46
N MET A 394 -24.96 -0.45 1.82
CA MET A 394 -24.24 -1.19 2.85
C MET A 394 -24.49 -0.59 4.24
N GLU A 395 -24.72 -1.47 5.21
CA GLU A 395 -24.90 -1.12 6.62
C GLU A 395 -23.70 -0.35 7.19
N THR A 396 -23.95 0.52 8.17
CA THR A 396 -22.92 1.35 8.82
C THR A 396 -22.74 0.86 10.25
N VAL A 397 -21.78 -0.05 10.48
CA VAL A 397 -21.65 -0.78 11.76
C VAL A 397 -20.29 -0.54 12.45
N SER A 398 -19.26 -0.17 11.69
CA SER A 398 -17.91 0.11 12.18
C SER A 398 -17.50 1.58 12.00
N LYS A 399 -16.43 1.98 12.70
CA LYS A 399 -15.78 3.28 12.51
C LYS A 399 -15.30 3.49 11.05
N GLU A 400 -14.89 2.43 10.34
CA GLU A 400 -14.56 2.49 8.90
C GLU A 400 -15.81 2.76 8.06
N ASP A 401 -16.94 2.13 8.37
CA ASP A 401 -18.19 2.39 7.63
C ASP A 401 -18.71 3.81 7.86
N GLU A 402 -18.53 4.37 9.07
CA GLU A 402 -18.83 5.78 9.36
C GLU A 402 -17.93 6.75 8.60
N GLU A 403 -16.64 6.45 8.46
CA GLU A 403 -15.73 7.21 7.60
C GLU A 403 -16.14 7.09 6.11
N ALA A 404 -16.44 5.88 5.66
CA ALA A 404 -16.94 5.62 4.33
C ALA A 404 -18.24 6.38 4.04
N GLN A 405 -19.16 6.48 5.00
CA GLN A 405 -20.39 7.27 4.85
C GLN A 405 -20.09 8.77 4.71
N LYS A 406 -19.19 9.34 5.54
CA LYS A 406 -18.78 10.75 5.43
C LYS A 406 -18.18 11.07 4.05
N GLU A 407 -17.33 10.17 3.54
CA GLU A 407 -16.76 10.27 2.20
C GLU A 407 -17.82 10.10 1.10
N LEU A 408 -18.80 9.22 1.30
CA LEU A 408 -19.90 8.99 0.37
C LEU A 408 -20.83 10.22 0.27
N ASP A 409 -21.10 10.88 1.40
CA ASP A 409 -21.89 12.10 1.48
C ASP A 409 -21.17 13.27 0.79
N TYR A 410 -19.84 13.37 0.93
CA TYR A 410 -19.03 14.36 0.21
C TYR A 410 -19.02 14.15 -1.32
N LEU A 411 -19.20 12.92 -1.80
CA LEU A 411 -19.30 12.61 -3.23
C LEU A 411 -20.66 12.98 -3.85
N LEU A 412 -21.73 13.05 -3.05
CA LEU A 412 -23.10 13.24 -3.53
C LEU A 412 -23.26 14.47 -4.46
N PRO A 413 -22.77 15.69 -4.11
CA PRO A 413 -22.91 16.87 -4.98
C PRO A 413 -22.11 16.72 -6.28
N ALA A 414 -20.95 16.08 -6.23
CA ALA A 414 -20.06 15.89 -7.39
C ALA A 414 -20.62 14.89 -8.42
N LEU A 415 -21.53 14.02 -8.02
CA LEU A 415 -22.20 13.04 -8.89
C LEU A 415 -23.50 13.57 -9.53
N GLY A 416 -23.89 14.81 -9.24
CA GLY A 416 -25.11 15.44 -9.77
C GLY A 416 -26.37 14.68 -9.38
N VAL A 417 -26.45 14.23 -8.13
CA VAL A 417 -27.68 13.70 -7.53
C VAL A 417 -28.42 14.89 -6.92
N TYR A 418 -29.59 15.21 -7.45
CA TYR A 418 -30.56 16.16 -6.93
C TYR A 418 -31.94 15.48 -6.90
#